data_AF-U2REJ7-F1
#
_entry.id   AF-U2REJ7-F1
#
_cell.length_a   1.000
_cell.length_b   1.000
_cell.length_c   1.000
_cell.angle_alpha   90.00
_cell.angle_beta   90.00
_cell.angle_gamma   90.00
#
_symmetry.space_group_name_H-M   'P 1'
#
loop_
_entity.id
_entity.type
_entity.pdbx_description
1 polymer ?
#
loop_
_entity_poly.entity_id
_entity_poly.type
_entity_poly.pdbx_seq_one_letter_code
_entity_poly.pdbx_strand_id
1 'polypeptide(L)'
;MEKQKYILNNTYGINGIEKISLKEVMKIFSVPEEIEIKLSDDKIVISLDLVYKGLKIYYSLYFFVENLKKPENQSLTFCMEKLYLNNWESIKVGDEIKTVLPKIRKYLKRNNKNIKFDYEEDRFFGEYLFDNGNIHIFFEKFGNKKVMDDIMISLPYEDILPENKEILVEISKIMEIKTKIDELFWEKYKRVD
;
A
#
# COMPACT_ATOMS: atom_id res chain seq x y z
N MET A 1 -0.05 25.46 5.45
CA MET A 1 -0.68 24.29 4.82
C MET A 1 -1.61 23.66 5.83
N GLU A 2 -2.91 23.58 5.54
CA GLU A 2 -3.81 22.73 6.32
C GLU A 2 -3.27 21.28 6.28
N LYS A 3 -3.35 20.55 7.39
CA LYS A 3 -3.01 19.13 7.39
C LYS A 3 -3.97 18.42 6.42
N GLN A 4 -3.41 17.80 5.38
CA GLN A 4 -4.18 17.03 4.42
C GLN A 4 -4.93 15.92 5.15
N LYS A 5 -6.22 15.80 4.88
CA LYS A 5 -7.03 14.68 5.38
C LYS A 5 -6.89 13.52 4.41
N TYR A 6 -6.60 12.34 4.94
CA TYR A 6 -6.56 11.09 4.17
C TYR A 6 -7.90 10.39 4.32
N ILE A 7 -8.78 10.56 3.34
CA ILE A 7 -10.16 10.07 3.36
C ILE A 7 -10.26 8.78 2.56
N LEU A 8 -10.73 7.71 3.21
CA LEU A 8 -10.99 6.42 2.58
C LEU A 8 -12.21 6.51 1.67
N ASN A 9 -12.06 6.06 0.42
CA ASN A 9 -13.16 5.89 -0.52
C ASN A 9 -13.59 4.41 -0.61
N ASN A 10 -14.70 4.17 -1.32
CA ASN A 10 -15.32 2.86 -1.39
C ASN A 10 -14.52 1.81 -2.18
N THR A 11 -13.48 2.19 -2.91
CA THR A 11 -12.59 1.24 -3.61
C THR A 11 -11.35 0.89 -2.80
N TYR A 12 -11.24 1.40 -1.56
CA TYR A 12 -10.04 1.34 -0.71
C TYR A 12 -8.89 2.26 -1.13
N GLY A 13 -9.14 3.23 -1.99
CA GLY A 13 -8.15 4.28 -2.19
C GLY A 13 -8.36 5.48 -1.27
N ILE A 14 -7.36 6.35 -1.26
CA ILE A 14 -7.33 7.56 -0.45
C ILE A 14 -7.58 8.77 -1.35
N ASN A 15 -8.43 9.69 -0.89
CA ASN A 15 -8.68 10.98 -1.53
C ASN A 15 -9.13 10.90 -3.00
N GLY A 16 -9.86 9.84 -3.37
CA GLY A 16 -10.42 9.67 -4.72
C GLY A 16 -9.55 8.86 -5.69
N ILE A 17 -8.43 8.30 -5.24
CA ILE A 17 -7.69 7.31 -6.04
C ILE A 17 -8.56 6.05 -6.12
N GLU A 18 -9.01 5.65 -7.30
CA GLU A 18 -9.91 4.49 -7.44
C GLU A 18 -9.21 3.23 -7.96
N LYS A 19 -8.04 3.41 -8.59
CA LYS A 19 -7.25 2.37 -9.25
C LYS A 19 -5.76 2.59 -9.01
N ILE A 20 -4.96 1.55 -9.22
CA ILE A 20 -3.52 1.62 -9.02
C ILE A 20 -2.87 2.48 -10.13
N SER A 21 -2.33 3.66 -9.76
CA SER A 21 -1.59 4.55 -10.66
C SER A 21 -0.75 5.58 -9.89
N LEU A 22 0.56 5.62 -10.13
CA LEU A 22 1.43 6.67 -9.58
C LEU A 22 1.06 8.04 -10.13
N LYS A 23 0.59 8.14 -11.38
CA LYS A 23 0.14 9.42 -11.94
C LYS A 23 -0.98 10.06 -11.11
N GLU A 24 -2.00 9.30 -10.71
CA GLU A 24 -3.07 9.82 -9.84
C GLU A 24 -2.57 10.10 -8.42
N VAL A 25 -1.66 9.28 -7.89
CA VAL A 25 -0.98 9.55 -6.60
C VAL A 25 -0.27 10.91 -6.64
N MET A 26 0.58 11.16 -7.65
CA MET A 26 1.32 12.40 -7.81
C MET A 26 0.41 13.61 -8.01
N LYS A 27 -0.73 13.43 -8.67
CA LYS A 27 -1.71 14.50 -8.88
C LYS A 27 -2.41 14.92 -7.57
N ILE A 28 -2.64 13.98 -6.65
CA ILE A 28 -3.35 14.23 -5.39
C ILE A 28 -2.40 14.66 -4.26
N PHE A 29 -1.24 14.04 -4.17
CA PHE A 29 -0.28 14.28 -3.07
C PHE A 29 0.90 15.16 -3.48
N SER A 30 0.99 15.53 -4.76
CA SER A 30 2.12 16.29 -5.32
C SER A 30 3.43 15.51 -5.19
N VAL A 31 4.56 16.22 -5.07
CA VAL A 31 5.89 15.63 -5.00
C VAL A 31 6.17 15.12 -3.57
N PRO A 32 6.62 13.88 -3.39
CA PRO A 32 7.02 13.34 -2.08
C PRO A 32 8.28 14.02 -1.53
N GLU A 33 8.46 13.94 -0.22
CA GLU A 33 9.67 14.42 0.47
C GLU A 33 10.87 13.52 0.17
N GLU A 34 10.63 12.21 0.05
CA GLU A 34 11.64 11.20 -0.28
C GLU A 34 11.03 10.12 -1.17
N ILE A 35 11.85 9.58 -2.08
CA ILE A 35 11.52 8.44 -2.94
C ILE A 35 12.60 7.39 -2.73
N GLU A 36 12.20 6.21 -2.28
CA GLU A 36 13.07 5.04 -2.20
C GLU A 36 12.71 4.06 -3.30
N ILE A 37 13.71 3.50 -3.98
CA ILE A 37 13.51 2.51 -5.04
C ILE A 37 14.23 1.23 -4.62
N LYS A 38 13.47 0.14 -4.51
CA LYS A 38 13.96 -1.16 -4.03
C LYS A 38 13.77 -2.20 -5.13
N LEU A 39 14.79 -3.02 -5.33
CA LEU A 39 14.68 -4.25 -6.10
C LEU A 39 14.92 -5.39 -5.11
N SER A 40 14.01 -6.37 -5.05
CA SER A 40 14.20 -7.55 -4.22
C SER A 40 15.41 -8.36 -4.68
N ASP A 41 16.02 -9.13 -3.77
CA ASP A 41 17.23 -9.92 -4.09
C ASP A 41 16.99 -10.98 -5.17
N ASP A 42 15.80 -11.59 -5.18
CA ASP A 42 15.33 -12.51 -6.21
C ASP A 42 14.86 -11.80 -7.50
N LYS A 43 14.82 -10.46 -7.47
CA LYS A 43 14.44 -9.55 -8.56
C LYS A 43 13.00 -9.68 -9.03
N ILE A 44 12.15 -10.37 -8.27
CA ILE A 44 10.74 -10.56 -8.62
C ILE A 44 9.86 -9.39 -8.19
N VAL A 45 10.40 -8.42 -7.46
CA VAL A 45 9.68 -7.21 -7.05
C VAL A 45 10.55 -5.97 -7.25
N ILE A 46 10.02 -4.96 -7.96
CA ILE A 46 10.51 -3.59 -7.84
C ILE A 46 9.46 -2.75 -7.12
N SER A 47 9.89 -2.04 -6.08
CA SER A 47 9.04 -1.19 -5.24
C SER A 47 9.52 0.26 -5.28
N LEU A 48 8.56 1.17 -5.31
CA LEU A 48 8.75 2.60 -5.16
C LEU A 48 8.02 3.03 -3.89
N ASP A 49 8.79 3.47 -2.90
CA ASP A 49 8.27 3.96 -1.64
C ASP A 49 8.28 5.48 -1.68
N LEU A 50 7.10 6.10 -1.62
CA LEU A 50 6.90 7.53 -1.66
C LEU A 50 6.60 8.03 -0.25
N VAL A 51 7.50 8.82 0.32
CA VAL A 51 7.38 9.32 1.68
C VAL A 51 6.87 10.76 1.66
N TYR A 52 5.78 11.00 2.35
CA TYR A 52 5.20 12.31 2.62
C TYR A 52 5.07 12.50 4.14
N LYS A 53 4.79 13.73 4.56
CA LYS A 53 4.52 14.02 5.97
C LYS A 53 3.28 13.28 6.48
N GLY A 54 3.49 12.24 7.29
CA GLY A 54 2.44 11.43 7.92
C GLY A 54 1.72 10.46 6.97
N LEU A 55 2.29 10.21 5.79
CA LEU A 55 1.81 9.23 4.81
C LEU A 55 3.01 8.60 4.08
N LYS A 56 3.02 7.28 4.01
CA LYS A 56 3.89 6.51 3.11
C LYS A 56 3.03 5.78 2.10
N ILE A 57 3.46 5.76 0.85
CA ILE A 57 2.78 5.04 -0.23
C ILE A 57 3.76 4.04 -0.82
N TYR A 58 3.38 2.78 -0.83
CA TYR A 58 4.14 1.70 -1.41
C TYR A 58 3.49 1.31 -2.74
N TYR A 59 4.22 1.48 -3.83
CA TYR A 59 3.82 0.98 -5.14
C TYR A 59 4.79 -0.12 -5.55
N SER A 60 4.27 -1.30 -5.89
CA SER A 60 5.12 -2.43 -6.28
C SER A 60 4.66 -3.05 -7.59
N LEU A 61 5.64 -3.48 -8.37
CA LEU A 61 5.46 -4.31 -9.57
C LEU A 61 6.06 -5.69 -9.29
N TYR A 62 5.28 -6.73 -9.55
CA TYR A 62 5.67 -8.11 -9.34
C TYR A 62 5.88 -8.83 -10.67
N PHE A 63 6.94 -9.63 -10.75
CA PHE A 63 7.33 -10.41 -11.92
C PHE A 63 7.17 -11.89 -11.62
N PHE A 64 6.80 -12.69 -12.62
CA PHE A 64 6.95 -14.14 -12.53
C PHE A 64 8.43 -14.52 -12.62
N VAL A 65 8.86 -15.49 -11.81
CA VAL A 65 10.22 -16.04 -11.81
C VAL A 65 10.66 -16.47 -13.22
N GLU A 66 9.73 -17.02 -14.00
CA GLU A 66 9.96 -17.51 -15.36
C GLU A 66 10.22 -16.36 -16.37
N ASN A 67 9.78 -15.14 -16.08
CA ASN A 67 9.92 -14.00 -16.98
C ASN A 67 10.08 -12.66 -16.24
N LEU A 68 11.32 -12.29 -15.94
CA LEU A 68 11.67 -11.02 -15.28
C LEU A 68 11.67 -9.79 -16.21
N LYS A 69 11.25 -9.94 -17.48
CA LYS A 69 11.29 -8.83 -18.47
C LYS A 69 10.05 -7.94 -18.42
N LYS A 70 8.92 -8.45 -17.91
CA LYS A 70 7.67 -7.68 -17.77
C LYS A 70 7.02 -8.00 -16.43
N PRO A 71 6.49 -7.00 -15.72
CA PRO A 71 5.68 -7.25 -14.54
C PRO A 71 4.32 -7.79 -14.95
N GLU A 72 3.69 -8.53 -14.05
CA GLU A 72 2.47 -9.30 -14.30
C GLU A 72 1.33 -8.80 -13.43
N ASN A 73 1.63 -8.29 -12.24
CA ASN A 73 0.68 -7.60 -11.40
C ASN A 73 1.33 -6.42 -10.67
N GLN A 74 0.48 -5.57 -10.10
CA GLN A 74 0.87 -4.38 -9.35
C GLN A 74 0.06 -4.25 -8.05
N SER A 75 0.65 -3.58 -7.06
CA SER A 75 -0.01 -3.22 -5.81
C SER A 75 0.20 -1.75 -5.46
N LEU A 76 -0.75 -1.17 -4.72
CA LEU A 76 -0.64 0.15 -4.12
C LEU A 76 -1.18 0.12 -2.70
N THR A 77 -0.32 0.43 -1.73
CA THR A 77 -0.64 0.43 -0.31
C THR A 77 -0.30 1.78 0.30
N PHE A 78 -1.22 2.31 1.09
CA PHE A 78 -1.08 3.54 1.85
C PHE A 78 -0.88 3.19 3.33
N CYS A 79 0.16 3.73 3.97
CA CYS A 79 0.40 3.66 5.42
C CYS A 79 0.33 5.09 5.98
N MET A 80 -0.49 5.33 6.99
CA MET A 80 -0.71 6.70 7.50
C MET A 80 -1.01 6.74 8.99
N GLU A 81 -0.61 7.84 9.64
CA GLU A 81 -0.85 8.01 11.08
C GLU A 81 -2.34 8.17 11.42
N LYS A 82 -3.14 8.70 10.49
CA LYS A 82 -4.55 9.01 10.70
C LYS A 82 -5.37 8.82 9.43
N LEU A 83 -6.37 7.96 9.50
CA LEU A 83 -7.31 7.67 8.43
C LEU A 83 -8.71 8.23 8.76
N TYR A 84 -9.30 8.94 7.80
CA TYR A 84 -10.68 9.40 7.86
C TYR A 84 -11.57 8.39 7.12
N LEU A 85 -12.52 7.79 7.84
CA LEU A 85 -13.52 6.88 7.28
C LEU A 85 -14.70 7.63 6.65
N ASN A 86 -14.80 8.92 6.93
CA ASN A 86 -15.65 9.92 6.32
C ASN A 86 -15.25 11.32 6.85
N ASN A 87 -16.02 12.36 6.52
CA ASN A 87 -15.74 13.73 6.95
C ASN A 87 -15.73 13.96 8.48
N TRP A 88 -16.35 13.06 9.26
CA TRP A 88 -16.59 13.22 10.70
C TRP A 88 -15.90 12.18 11.56
N GLU A 89 -15.64 11.00 11.01
CA GLU A 89 -15.14 9.83 11.74
C GLU A 89 -13.74 9.47 11.25
N SER A 90 -12.80 9.39 12.19
CA SER A 90 -11.42 9.01 11.92
C SER A 90 -10.89 8.02 12.97
N ILE A 91 -9.82 7.34 12.59
CA ILE A 91 -8.98 6.51 13.46
C ILE A 91 -7.53 6.94 13.28
N LYS A 92 -6.70 6.77 14.31
CA LYS A 92 -5.28 7.14 14.25
C LYS A 92 -4.43 6.25 15.14
N VAL A 93 -3.14 6.16 14.82
CA VAL A 93 -2.14 5.52 15.66
C VAL A 93 -2.25 6.08 17.09
N GLY A 94 -2.19 5.19 18.07
CA GLY A 94 -2.44 5.47 19.48
C GLY A 94 -3.89 5.30 19.94
N ASP A 95 -4.87 5.12 19.04
CA ASP A 95 -6.25 4.80 19.44
C ASP A 95 -6.34 3.37 20.01
N GLU A 96 -7.11 3.16 21.09
CA GLU A 96 -7.37 1.81 21.59
C GLU A 96 -8.21 1.00 20.57
N ILE A 97 -7.78 -0.23 20.29
CA ILE A 97 -8.38 -1.11 19.28
C ILE A 97 -9.88 -1.33 19.50
N LYS A 98 -10.32 -1.41 20.75
CA LYS A 98 -11.75 -1.55 21.10
C LYS A 98 -12.62 -0.40 20.54
N THR A 99 -12.03 0.77 20.29
CA THR A 99 -12.69 1.94 19.70
C THR A 99 -12.51 2.03 18.19
N VAL A 100 -11.47 1.40 17.64
CA VAL A 100 -11.16 1.35 16.20
C VAL A 100 -12.05 0.35 15.48
N LEU A 101 -12.15 -0.89 15.98
CA LEU A 101 -12.88 -1.97 15.29
C LEU A 101 -14.35 -1.64 14.98
N PRO A 102 -15.14 -1.03 15.88
CA PRO A 102 -16.52 -0.67 15.57
C PRO A 102 -16.63 0.34 14.42
N LYS A 103 -15.70 1.29 14.32
CA LYS A 103 -15.68 2.31 13.27
C LYS A 103 -15.40 1.69 11.90
N ILE A 104 -14.44 0.77 11.84
CA ILE A 104 -14.11 0.00 10.62
C ILE A 104 -15.29 -0.86 10.17
N ARG A 105 -15.89 -1.65 11.08
CA ARG A 105 -17.07 -2.47 10.75
C ARG A 105 -18.24 -1.63 10.26
N LYS A 106 -18.45 -0.45 10.85
CA LYS A 106 -19.48 0.51 10.42
C LYS A 106 -19.20 1.06 9.02
N TYR A 107 -17.96 1.40 8.71
CA TYR A 107 -17.53 1.79 7.36
C TYR A 107 -17.79 0.67 6.34
N LEU A 108 -17.33 -0.55 6.63
CA LEU A 108 -17.50 -1.71 5.76
C LEU A 108 -18.98 -2.02 5.48
N LYS A 109 -19.81 -2.01 6.54
CA LYS A 109 -21.27 -2.24 6.42
C LYS A 109 -21.96 -1.18 5.54
N ARG A 110 -21.59 0.09 5.70
CA ARG A 110 -22.18 1.19 4.89
C ARG A 110 -21.86 1.07 3.40
N ASN A 111 -20.75 0.43 3.08
CA ASN A 111 -20.25 0.29 1.72
C ASN A 111 -20.42 -1.13 1.16
N ASN A 112 -21.32 -1.93 1.77
CA ASN A 112 -21.64 -3.30 1.35
C ASN A 112 -20.41 -4.23 1.22
N LYS A 113 -19.40 -4.05 2.11
CA LYS A 113 -18.17 -4.84 2.15
C LYS A 113 -18.24 -5.93 3.22
N ASN A 114 -17.33 -6.91 3.14
CA ASN A 114 -17.24 -7.95 4.15
C ASN A 114 -16.80 -7.35 5.49
N ILE A 115 -17.55 -7.64 6.56
CA ILE A 115 -17.23 -7.17 7.92
C ILE A 115 -16.40 -8.17 8.72
N LYS A 116 -16.24 -9.39 8.20
CA LYS A 116 -15.36 -10.41 8.79
C LYS A 116 -13.91 -9.97 8.61
N PHE A 117 -13.06 -10.44 9.51
CA PHE A 117 -11.64 -10.19 9.49
C PHE A 117 -10.91 -11.44 9.94
N ASP A 118 -9.70 -11.59 9.43
CA ASP A 118 -8.72 -12.50 9.99
C ASP A 118 -7.96 -11.80 11.12
N TYR A 119 -7.47 -12.59 12.06
CA TYR A 119 -6.89 -12.09 13.29
C TYR A 119 -5.73 -12.99 13.71
N GLU A 120 -4.59 -12.36 13.98
CA GLU A 120 -3.40 -13.00 14.50
C GLU A 120 -2.82 -12.14 15.63
N GLU A 121 -2.29 -12.77 16.68
CA GLU A 121 -1.58 -12.05 17.75
C GLU A 121 -0.48 -12.91 18.34
N ASP A 122 0.59 -12.24 18.76
CA ASP A 122 1.64 -12.82 19.59
C ASP A 122 1.64 -12.20 21.00
N ARG A 123 2.77 -12.31 21.70
CA ARG A 123 2.94 -11.77 23.06
C ARG A 123 2.86 -10.25 23.11
N PHE A 124 3.33 -9.55 22.09
CA PHE A 124 3.57 -8.10 22.06
C PHE A 124 2.72 -7.38 21.01
N PHE A 125 2.43 -8.04 19.90
CA PHE A 125 1.77 -7.46 18.73
C PHE A 125 0.57 -8.29 18.30
N GLY A 126 -0.20 -7.74 17.38
CA GLY A 126 -1.14 -8.50 16.59
C GLY A 126 -1.77 -7.63 15.51
N GLU A 127 -2.65 -8.25 14.74
CA GLU A 127 -3.21 -7.61 13.57
C GLU A 127 -4.66 -8.04 13.28
N TYR A 128 -5.35 -7.18 12.57
CA TYR A 128 -6.66 -7.43 12.00
C TYR A 128 -6.62 -7.18 10.49
N LEU A 129 -7.01 -8.18 9.71
CA LEU A 129 -7.08 -8.11 8.25
C LEU A 129 -8.54 -8.12 7.82
N PHE A 130 -9.07 -6.97 7.40
CA PHE A 130 -10.44 -6.86 6.91
C PHE A 130 -10.49 -6.91 5.39
N ASP A 131 -11.57 -7.50 4.88
CA ASP A 131 -11.89 -7.57 3.45
C ASP A 131 -10.70 -8.00 2.59
N ASN A 132 -10.17 -9.19 2.87
CA ASN A 132 -9.02 -9.79 2.17
C ASN A 132 -7.73 -8.95 2.29
N GLY A 133 -7.52 -8.27 3.42
CA GLY A 133 -6.30 -7.50 3.69
C GLY A 133 -6.31 -6.08 3.10
N ASN A 134 -7.40 -5.64 2.48
CA ASN A 134 -7.52 -4.26 1.96
C ASN A 134 -7.50 -3.20 3.08
N ILE A 135 -7.91 -3.57 4.29
CA ILE A 135 -7.69 -2.77 5.50
C ILE A 135 -6.96 -3.63 6.52
N HIS A 136 -5.71 -3.26 6.81
CA HIS A 136 -4.84 -3.95 7.75
C HIS A 136 -4.55 -3.04 8.93
N ILE A 137 -4.86 -3.51 10.14
CA ILE A 137 -4.67 -2.75 11.37
C ILE A 137 -3.70 -3.52 12.25
N PHE A 138 -2.55 -2.92 12.53
CA PHE A 138 -1.57 -3.44 13.47
C PHE A 138 -1.81 -2.85 14.86
N PHE A 139 -1.52 -3.62 15.89
CA PHE A 139 -1.60 -3.14 17.26
C PHE A 139 -0.48 -3.68 18.13
N GLU A 140 -0.11 -2.87 19.11
CA GLU A 140 0.78 -3.23 20.21
C GLU A 140 0.00 -3.50 21.50
N LYS A 141 0.56 -4.36 22.35
CA LYS A 141 -0.02 -4.76 23.64
C LYS A 141 0.69 -4.05 24.78
N PHE A 142 -0.06 -3.23 25.51
CA PHE A 142 0.39 -2.54 26.72
C PHE A 142 -0.42 -3.04 27.92
N GLY A 143 0.08 -4.11 28.55
CA GLY A 143 -0.66 -4.84 29.58
C GLY A 143 -1.94 -5.43 29.00
N ASN A 144 -3.10 -4.99 29.52
CA ASN A 144 -4.41 -5.45 29.05
C ASN A 144 -4.97 -4.62 27.89
N LYS A 145 -4.23 -3.60 27.42
CA LYS A 145 -4.66 -2.71 26.34
C LYS A 145 -4.03 -3.11 25.01
N LYS A 146 -4.82 -2.99 23.95
CA LYS A 146 -4.37 -3.09 22.55
C LYS A 146 -4.49 -1.70 21.94
N VAL A 147 -3.37 -1.17 21.47
CA VAL A 147 -3.27 0.20 20.93
C VAL A 147 -2.88 0.09 19.47
N MET A 148 -3.61 0.78 18.59
CA MET A 148 -3.31 0.78 17.16
C MET A 148 -1.92 1.37 16.93
N ASP A 149 -1.07 0.61 16.26
CA ASP A 149 0.32 0.96 15.99
C ASP A 149 0.51 1.44 14.54
N ASP A 150 -0.12 0.74 13.60
CA ASP A 150 -0.11 1.13 12.19
C ASP A 150 -1.45 0.79 11.51
N ILE A 151 -1.73 1.49 10.43
CA ILE A 151 -2.84 1.20 9.52
C ILE A 151 -2.38 1.25 8.08
N MET A 152 -2.57 0.13 7.39
CA MET A 152 -2.36 0.02 5.96
C MET A 152 -3.68 -0.14 5.24
N ILE A 153 -3.83 0.62 4.16
CA ILE A 153 -4.95 0.52 3.24
C ILE A 153 -4.39 0.13 1.88
N SER A 154 -4.82 -1.01 1.35
CA SER A 154 -4.38 -1.49 0.05
C SER A 154 -5.53 -1.41 -0.93
N LEU A 155 -5.27 -0.87 -2.12
CA LEU A 155 -6.14 -1.17 -3.25
C LEU A 155 -6.04 -2.67 -3.54
N PRO A 156 -7.14 -3.32 -3.95
CA PRO A 156 -7.06 -4.69 -4.46
C PRO A 156 -5.97 -4.79 -5.54
N TYR A 157 -5.15 -5.83 -5.49
CA TYR A 157 -4.10 -6.00 -6.50
C TYR A 157 -4.73 -6.14 -7.91
N GLU A 158 -3.99 -5.69 -8.92
CA GLU A 158 -4.45 -5.69 -10.30
C GLU A 158 -3.45 -6.41 -11.20
N ASP A 159 -3.96 -7.27 -12.07
CA ASP A 159 -3.18 -7.83 -13.18
C ASP A 159 -2.86 -6.73 -14.21
N ILE A 160 -1.65 -6.79 -14.77
CA ILE A 160 -1.21 -5.84 -15.78
C ILE A 160 -1.63 -6.35 -17.15
N LEU A 161 -2.78 -5.85 -17.61
CA LEU A 161 -3.37 -6.27 -18.89
C LEU A 161 -2.95 -5.35 -20.06
N PRO A 162 -2.84 -5.87 -21.30
CA PRO A 162 -2.44 -5.10 -22.49
C PRO A 162 -3.31 -3.87 -22.80
N GLU A 163 -4.57 -3.90 -22.39
CA GLU A 163 -5.54 -2.81 -22.58
C GLU A 163 -5.27 -1.58 -21.69
N ASN A 164 -4.45 -1.71 -20.63
CA ASN A 164 -4.16 -0.65 -19.66
C ASN A 164 -3.13 0.36 -20.18
N LYS A 165 -3.34 0.91 -21.39
CA LYS A 165 -2.35 1.71 -22.14
C LYS A 165 -1.68 2.82 -21.35
N GLU A 166 -2.43 3.57 -20.54
CA GLU A 166 -1.86 4.66 -19.74
C GLU A 166 -0.93 4.15 -18.62
N ILE A 167 -1.33 3.07 -17.94
CA ILE A 167 -0.54 2.45 -16.86
C ILE A 167 0.72 1.80 -17.46
N LEU A 168 0.62 1.22 -18.66
CA LEU A 168 1.78 0.63 -19.35
C LEU A 168 2.89 1.65 -19.66
N VAL A 169 2.54 2.91 -19.93
CA VAL A 169 3.53 3.99 -20.12
C VAL A 169 4.22 4.37 -18.81
N GLU A 170 3.51 4.29 -17.69
CA GLU A 170 4.09 4.50 -16.36
C GLU A 170 5.05 3.36 -16.01
N ILE A 171 4.60 2.12 -16.21
CA ILE A 171 5.39 0.91 -15.99
C ILE A 171 6.65 0.89 -16.84
N SER A 172 6.59 1.30 -18.12
CA SER A 172 7.77 1.28 -18.98
C SER A 172 8.91 2.14 -18.44
N LYS A 173 8.59 3.30 -17.83
CA LYS A 173 9.59 4.17 -17.19
C LYS A 173 10.19 3.54 -15.95
N ILE A 174 9.39 2.81 -15.17
CA ILE A 174 9.88 2.07 -14.00
C ILE A 174 10.78 0.91 -14.43
N MET A 175 10.43 0.24 -15.53
CA MET A 175 11.25 -0.82 -16.12
C MET A 175 12.61 -0.30 -16.58
N GLU A 176 12.69 0.89 -17.16
CA GLU A 176 13.99 1.52 -17.49
C GLU A 176 14.87 1.73 -16.25
N ILE A 177 14.27 2.12 -15.12
CA ILE A 177 14.98 2.25 -13.84
C ILE A 177 15.46 0.88 -13.35
N LYS A 178 14.57 -0.13 -13.36
CA LYS A 178 14.91 -1.51 -12.98
C LYS A 178 16.11 -2.02 -13.79
N THR A 179 16.07 -1.86 -15.11
CA THR A 179 17.16 -2.28 -16.00
C THR A 179 18.48 -1.63 -15.63
N LYS A 180 18.51 -0.32 -15.35
CA LYS A 180 19.72 0.38 -14.92
C LYS A 180 20.26 -0.15 -13.58
N ILE A 181 19.39 -0.45 -12.63
CA ILE A 181 19.80 -1.06 -11.34
C ILE A 181 20.37 -2.46 -11.57
N ASP A 182 19.70 -3.26 -12.40
CA ASP A 182 20.17 -4.59 -12.81
C ASP A 182 21.56 -4.55 -13.45
N GLU A 183 21.80 -3.60 -14.36
CA GLU A 183 23.09 -3.37 -15.01
C GLU A 183 24.19 -2.98 -14.02
N LEU A 184 23.91 -2.05 -13.10
CA LEU A 184 24.91 -1.54 -12.17
C LEU A 184 25.35 -2.57 -11.12
N PHE A 185 24.41 -3.33 -10.58
CA PHE A 185 24.68 -4.17 -9.41
C PHE A 185 24.80 -5.64 -9.74
N TRP A 186 24.15 -6.11 -10.80
CA TRP A 186 23.92 -7.53 -11.02
C TRP A 186 24.48 -8.10 -12.31
N GLU A 187 24.79 -7.29 -13.32
CA GLU A 187 25.34 -7.81 -14.58
C GLU A 187 26.69 -8.50 -14.42
N LYS A 188 27.51 -8.08 -13.46
CA LYS A 188 28.80 -8.73 -13.13
C LYS A 188 28.65 -10.18 -12.60
N TYR A 189 27.43 -10.62 -12.27
CA TYR A 189 27.14 -11.97 -11.80
C TYR A 189 26.48 -12.87 -12.86
N LYS A 190 26.30 -12.38 -14.10
CA LYS A 190 26.01 -13.27 -15.23
C LYS A 190 27.27 -14.11 -15.47
N ARG A 191 27.32 -15.32 -14.89
CA ARG A 191 28.34 -16.31 -15.28
C ARG A 191 28.24 -16.49 -16.79
N VAL A 192 29.38 -16.31 -17.45
CA VAL A 192 29.59 -16.80 -18.81
C VAL A 192 29.63 -18.32 -18.67
N ASP A 193 28.54 -18.97 -19.03
CA ASP A 193 28.57 -20.40 -19.33
C ASP A 193 29.13 -20.60 -20.76
#